data_AF-A0A523QY84-F1
#
_entry.id   AF-A0A523QY84-F1
#
_cell.length_a   1.000
_cell.length_b   1.000
_cell.length_c   1.000
_cell.angle_alpha   90.00
_cell.angle_beta   90.00
_cell.angle_gamma   90.00
#
_symmetry.space_group_name_H-M   'P 1'
#
loop_
_entity.id
_entity.type
_entity.pdbx_description
1 polymer ?
#
loop_
_entity_poly.entity_id
_entity_poly.type
_entity_poly.pdbx_seq_one_letter_code
_entity_poly.pdbx_strand_id
1 'polypeptide(L)'
;MDRGQRIIQAYKNTPWRQQLQVIGLFSALVIFIAIVAGVYLNVTARAATFGREIQSIRYESREVEREIEDMEAQLAYLTSVRYMKRRAEELGFIPVGPITTTYLSVPDYSREPSIDLSYVDETDEDTNIQLPLEYTMSLFDWIREMIYEIGLQTGAVQGP
;
A
#
# COMPACT_ATOMS: atom_id res chain seq x y z
N MET A 1 -79.74 -27.77 -22.01
CA MET A 1 -78.74 -27.24 -22.95
C MET A 1 -78.01 -26.10 -22.24
N ASP A 2 -76.69 -26.26 -22.16
CA ASP A 2 -75.62 -25.30 -21.91
C ASP A 2 -75.76 -24.32 -20.74
N ARG A 3 -75.09 -24.53 -19.60
CA ARG A 3 -73.62 -24.52 -19.38
C ARG A 3 -72.96 -23.25 -19.95
N GLY A 4 -72.41 -22.42 -19.07
CA GLY A 4 -71.12 -21.77 -19.40
C GLY A 4 -70.94 -20.26 -19.20
N GLN A 5 -71.92 -19.48 -18.71
CA GLN A 5 -71.80 -18.00 -18.75
C GLN A 5 -71.87 -17.26 -17.41
N ARG A 6 -71.38 -17.87 -16.34
CA ARG A 6 -70.79 -17.09 -15.24
C ARG A 6 -69.31 -17.44 -15.21
N ILE A 7 -68.58 -17.11 -16.28
CA ILE A 7 -67.87 -15.83 -16.36
C ILE A 7 -67.24 -15.55 -14.99
N ILE A 8 -66.15 -16.29 -14.74
CA ILE A 8 -64.92 -15.72 -14.22
C ILE A 8 -65.17 -14.95 -12.91
N GLN A 9 -65.75 -15.64 -11.92
CA GLN A 9 -65.59 -15.30 -10.50
C GLN A 9 -64.15 -15.50 -10.00
N ALA A 10 -63.21 -15.78 -10.92
CA ALA A 10 -61.81 -15.46 -10.72
C ALA A 10 -61.62 -13.93 -10.79
N TYR A 11 -62.19 -13.26 -9.79
CA TYR A 11 -61.59 -12.11 -9.12
C TYR A 11 -60.23 -12.55 -8.55
N LYS A 12 -59.34 -13.01 -9.41
CA LYS A 12 -58.09 -13.65 -9.01
C LYS A 12 -56.98 -12.69 -9.39
N ASN A 13 -56.66 -11.93 -8.35
CA ASN A 13 -55.38 -11.31 -8.11
C ASN A 13 -55.25 -9.94 -8.76
N THR A 14 -55.67 -8.91 -8.01
CA THR A 14 -55.13 -7.54 -7.98
C THR A 14 -53.85 -7.36 -8.83
N PRO A 15 -53.96 -7.16 -10.16
CA PRO A 15 -52.78 -7.17 -11.03
C PRO A 15 -51.97 -5.87 -10.87
N TRP A 16 -52.61 -4.80 -10.36
CA TRP A 16 -52.00 -3.53 -9.97
C TRP A 16 -50.74 -3.73 -9.11
N ARG A 17 -50.77 -4.64 -8.13
CA ARG A 17 -49.66 -4.78 -7.16
C ARG A 17 -48.44 -5.42 -7.81
N GLN A 18 -48.64 -6.46 -8.61
CA GLN A 18 -47.56 -7.10 -9.36
C GLN A 18 -46.97 -6.18 -10.42
N GLN A 19 -47.80 -5.39 -11.11
CA GLN A 19 -47.31 -4.42 -12.10
C GLN A 19 -46.43 -3.34 -11.45
N LEU A 20 -46.87 -2.75 -10.33
CA LEU A 20 -46.05 -1.77 -9.59
C LEU A 20 -44.78 -2.39 -8.99
N GLN A 21 -44.83 -3.64 -8.54
CA GLN A 21 -43.68 -4.33 -7.97
C GLN A 21 -42.63 -4.67 -9.03
N VAL A 22 -43.04 -5.04 -10.25
CA VAL A 22 -42.14 -5.27 -11.38
C VAL A 22 -41.51 -3.96 -11.85
N ILE A 23 -42.29 -2.88 -11.95
CA ILE A 23 -41.77 -1.54 -12.30
C ILE A 23 -40.80 -1.04 -11.22
N GLY A 24 -41.12 -1.25 -9.94
CA GLY A 24 -40.24 -0.91 -8.82
C GLY A 24 -38.95 -1.72 -8.83
N LEU A 25 -39.02 -3.03 -9.07
CA LEU A 25 -37.85 -3.91 -9.18
C LEU A 25 -36.97 -3.50 -10.37
N PHE A 26 -37.57 -3.22 -11.52
CA PHE A 26 -36.85 -2.76 -12.70
C PHE A 26 -36.15 -1.41 -12.45
N SER A 27 -36.85 -0.47 -11.81
CA SER A 27 -36.29 0.83 -11.44
C SER A 27 -35.15 0.69 -10.43
N ALA A 28 -35.31 -0.17 -9.42
CA ALA A 28 -34.27 -0.48 -8.44
C ALA A 28 -33.03 -1.09 -9.09
N LEU A 29 -33.21 -2.02 -10.05
CA LEU A 29 -32.11 -2.60 -10.81
C LEU A 29 -31.35 -1.53 -11.61
N VAL A 30 -32.08 -0.63 -12.28
CA VAL A 30 -31.48 0.47 -13.05
C VAL A 30 -30.71 1.42 -12.14
N ILE A 31 -31.29 1.81 -10.99
CA ILE A 31 -30.62 2.67 -10.01
C ILE A 31 -29.37 1.98 -9.46
N PHE A 32 -29.45 0.68 -9.14
CA PHE A 32 -28.30 -0.09 -8.68
C PHE A 32 -27.17 -0.09 -9.72
N ILE A 33 -27.48 -0.35 -10.99
CA ILE A 33 -26.50 -0.29 -12.08
C ILE A 33 -25.92 1.13 -12.22
N ALA A 34 -26.75 2.16 -12.11
CA ALA A 34 -26.32 3.56 -12.20
C ALA A 34 -25.37 3.95 -11.05
N ILE A 35 -25.62 3.48 -9.82
CA ILE A 35 -24.73 3.68 -8.68
C ILE A 35 -23.38 2.99 -8.94
N VAL A 36 -23.39 1.72 -9.35
CA VAL A 36 -22.16 0.97 -9.65
C VAL A 36 -21.38 1.67 -10.76
N ALA A 37 -22.05 2.09 -11.84
CA ALA A 37 -21.43 2.83 -12.93
C ALA A 37 -20.85 4.18 -12.48
N GLY A 38 -21.58 4.92 -11.63
CA GLY A 38 -21.14 6.20 -11.07
C GLY A 38 -19.90 6.05 -10.18
N VAL A 39 -19.87 5.03 -9.31
CA VAL A 39 -18.70 4.69 -8.49
C VAL A 39 -17.52 4.31 -9.39
N TYR A 40 -17.74 3.45 -10.38
CA TYR A 40 -16.69 3.01 -11.31
C TYR A 40 -16.08 4.19 -12.10
N LEU A 41 -16.92 5.12 -12.57
CA LEU A 41 -16.47 6.35 -13.22
C LEU A 41 -15.68 7.25 -12.27
N ASN A 42 -16.14 7.41 -11.03
CA ASN A 42 -15.48 8.26 -10.03
C ASN A 42 -14.09 7.71 -9.64
N VAL A 43 -13.99 6.39 -9.46
CA VAL A 43 -12.72 5.70 -9.17
C VAL A 43 -11.75 5.85 -10.35
N THR A 44 -12.23 5.67 -11.58
CA THR A 44 -11.39 5.79 -12.79
C THR A 44 -10.93 7.24 -13.01
N ALA A 45 -11.81 8.23 -12.78
CA ALA A 45 -11.48 9.64 -12.89
C ALA A 45 -10.47 10.09 -11.82
N ARG A 46 -10.63 9.65 -10.56
CA ARG A 46 -9.68 9.92 -9.48
C ARG A 46 -8.32 9.25 -9.75
N ALA A 47 -8.31 8.00 -10.21
CA ALA A 47 -7.08 7.30 -10.55
C ALA A 47 -6.26 8.03 -11.62
N ALA A 48 -6.92 8.65 -12.61
CA ALA A 48 -6.25 9.42 -13.65
C ALA A 48 -5.60 10.73 -13.14
N THR A 49 -6.22 11.41 -12.17
CA THR A 49 -5.66 12.64 -11.58
C THR A 49 -4.58 12.37 -10.55
N PHE A 50 -4.78 11.41 -9.64
CA PHE A 50 -3.78 11.03 -8.64
C PHE A 50 -2.55 10.36 -9.26
N GLY A 51 -2.72 9.68 -10.40
CA GLY A 51 -1.62 9.03 -11.11
C GLY A 51 -0.52 9.99 -11.59
N ARG A 52 -0.87 11.25 -11.94
CA ARG A 52 0.12 12.22 -12.43
C ARG A 52 1.03 12.73 -11.33
N GLU A 53 0.47 13.05 -10.17
CA GLU A 53 1.22 13.52 -9.00
C GLU A 53 2.12 12.43 -8.44
N ILE A 54 1.62 11.19 -8.39
CA ILE A 54 2.44 10.03 -8.03
C ILE A 54 3.58 9.82 -9.03
N GLN A 55 3.31 10.00 -10.33
CA GLN A 55 4.35 9.90 -11.36
C GLN A 55 5.40 11.01 -11.24
N SER A 56 5.02 12.25 -10.93
CA SER A 56 5.97 13.35 -10.75
C SER A 56 6.85 13.14 -9.54
N ILE A 57 6.27 12.75 -8.39
CA ILE A 57 7.05 12.45 -7.17
C ILE A 57 8.00 11.28 -7.43
N ARG A 58 7.53 10.20 -8.10
CA ARG A 58 8.41 9.07 -8.46
C ARG A 58 9.53 9.45 -9.41
N TYR A 59 9.29 10.40 -10.31
CA TYR A 59 10.34 10.90 -11.20
C TYR A 59 11.40 11.66 -10.40
N GLU A 60 10.97 12.55 -9.52
CA GLU A 60 11.86 13.31 -8.63
C GLU A 60 12.68 12.39 -7.72
N SER A 61 12.06 11.39 -7.08
CA SER A 61 12.80 10.41 -6.26
C SER A 61 13.86 9.66 -7.06
N ARG A 62 13.56 9.24 -8.29
CA ARG A 62 14.53 8.54 -9.14
C ARG A 62 15.68 9.44 -9.57
N GLU A 63 15.42 10.73 -9.74
CA GLU A 63 16.47 11.68 -10.09
C GLU A 63 17.44 11.87 -8.93
N VAL A 64 16.92 12.06 -7.71
CA VAL A 64 17.73 12.17 -6.50
C VAL A 64 18.50 10.88 -6.21
N GLU A 65 17.88 9.70 -6.38
CA GLU A 65 18.55 8.41 -6.19
C GLU A 65 19.77 8.28 -7.12
N ARG A 66 19.62 8.65 -8.40
CA ARG A 66 20.73 8.63 -9.36
C ARG A 66 21.85 9.58 -8.97
N GLU A 67 21.52 10.76 -8.44
CA GLU A 67 22.52 11.72 -7.97
C GLU A 67 23.31 11.14 -6.79
N ILE A 68 22.63 10.47 -5.85
CA ILE A 68 23.28 9.78 -4.73
C ILE A 68 24.20 8.67 -5.25
N GLU A 69 23.71 7.80 -6.13
CA GLU A 69 24.51 6.71 -6.70
C GLU A 69 25.76 7.22 -7.42
N ASP A 70 25.65 8.33 -8.16
CA ASP A 70 26.80 8.97 -8.82
C ASP A 70 27.80 9.53 -7.79
N MET A 71 27.32 10.23 -6.76
CA MET A 71 28.16 10.73 -5.67
C MET A 71 28.88 9.61 -4.91
N GLU A 72 28.18 8.51 -4.61
CA GLU A 72 28.76 7.35 -3.96
C GLU A 72 29.84 6.70 -4.84
N ALA A 73 29.60 6.57 -6.15
CA ALA A 73 30.59 6.07 -7.09
C ALA A 73 31.84 6.97 -7.14
N GLN A 74 31.66 8.29 -7.14
CA GLN A 74 32.76 9.26 -7.08
C GLN A 74 33.54 9.14 -5.76
N LEU A 75 32.85 9.03 -4.63
CA LEU A 75 33.46 8.88 -3.32
C LEU A 75 34.26 7.57 -3.25
N ALA A 76 33.67 6.46 -3.70
CA ALA A 76 34.33 5.16 -3.75
C ALA A 76 35.59 5.20 -4.64
N TYR A 77 35.53 5.91 -5.77
CA TYR A 77 36.69 6.11 -6.62
C TYR A 77 37.80 6.91 -5.92
N LEU A 78 37.47 8.04 -5.30
CA LEU A 78 38.44 8.91 -4.61
C LEU A 78 39.04 8.28 -3.35
N THR A 79 38.25 7.47 -2.64
CA THR A 79 38.69 6.72 -1.44
C THR A 79 39.28 5.37 -1.79
N SER A 80 39.29 4.97 -3.06
CA SER A 80 39.90 3.72 -3.47
C SER A 80 41.39 3.71 -3.15
N VAL A 81 41.89 2.56 -2.70
CA VAL A 81 43.32 2.34 -2.42
C VAL A 81 44.18 2.76 -3.61
N ARG A 82 43.71 2.53 -4.83
CA ARG A 82 44.39 2.91 -6.06
C ARG A 82 44.55 4.42 -6.19
N TYR A 83 43.45 5.18 -6.03
CA TYR A 83 43.49 6.64 -6.13
C TYR A 83 44.29 7.26 -4.99
N MET A 84 44.09 6.80 -3.75
CA MET A 84 44.85 7.28 -2.60
C MET A 84 46.34 6.97 -2.69
N LYS A 85 46.72 5.77 -3.15
CA LYS A 85 48.13 5.41 -3.37
C LYS A 85 48.77 6.31 -4.41
N ARG A 86 48.12 6.50 -5.56
CA ARG A 86 48.58 7.41 -6.60
C ARG A 86 48.77 8.83 -6.06
N ARG A 87 47.78 9.35 -5.33
CA ARG A 87 47.86 10.67 -4.71
C ARG A 87 49.01 10.77 -3.70
N ALA A 88 49.25 9.72 -2.91
CA ALA A 88 50.37 9.67 -1.97
C ALA A 88 51.73 9.69 -2.70
N GLU A 89 51.86 8.93 -3.78
CA GLU A 89 53.06 8.95 -4.64
C GLU A 89 53.28 10.33 -5.29
N GLU A 90 52.22 10.98 -5.78
CA GLU A 90 52.26 12.34 -6.34
C GLU A 90 52.67 13.40 -5.30
N LEU A 91 52.33 13.19 -4.03
CA LEU A 91 52.75 14.03 -2.90
C LEU A 91 54.16 13.70 -2.38
N GLY A 92 54.84 12.71 -2.97
CA GLY A 92 56.20 12.31 -2.59
C GLY A 92 56.27 11.37 -1.38
N PHE A 93 55.14 10.80 -0.94
CA PHE A 93 55.16 9.76 0.07
C PHE A 93 55.73 8.47 -0.50
N ILE A 94 56.46 7.74 0.35
CA ILE A 94 57.04 6.44 0.03
C ILE A 94 56.36 5.35 0.87
N PRO A 95 56.18 4.13 0.33
CA PRO A 95 55.65 3.02 1.10
C PRO A 95 56.58 2.68 2.27
N VAL A 96 56.02 2.59 3.48
CA VAL A 96 56.78 2.29 4.69
C VAL A 96 57.17 0.80 4.72
N GLY A 97 58.45 0.52 4.87
CA GLY A 97 58.98 -0.84 5.05
C GLY A 97 59.16 -1.23 6.52
N PRO A 98 59.34 -2.53 6.84
CA PRO A 98 59.44 -3.03 8.22
C PRO A 98 60.56 -2.41 9.05
N ILE A 99 61.61 -1.91 8.39
CA ILE A 99 62.80 -1.33 9.03
C ILE A 99 62.72 0.20 9.20
N THR A 100 61.66 0.85 8.70
CA THR A 100 61.49 2.32 8.72
C THR A 100 60.46 2.78 9.77
N THR A 101 59.78 1.84 10.44
CA THR A 101 58.73 2.14 11.41
C THR A 101 59.31 2.42 12.79
N THR A 102 59.08 3.64 13.31
CA THR A 102 59.37 3.99 14.71
C THR A 102 58.07 3.91 15.50
N TYR A 103 58.02 3.08 16.54
CA TYR A 103 56.85 2.95 17.41
C TYR A 103 56.91 3.96 18.55
N LEU A 104 55.88 4.81 18.67
CA LEU A 104 55.70 5.73 19.79
C LEU A 104 54.66 5.14 20.75
N SER A 105 55.07 4.81 21.97
CA SER A 105 54.13 4.44 23.04
C SER A 105 53.46 5.70 23.56
N VAL A 106 52.16 5.83 23.31
CA VAL A 106 51.33 6.90 23.88
C VAL A 106 50.77 6.41 25.22
N PRO A 107 51.10 7.05 26.35
CA PRO A 107 50.49 6.72 27.63
C PRO A 107 48.98 6.93 27.56
N ASP A 108 48.21 6.03 28.18
CA ASP A 108 46.74 6.11 28.25
C ASP A 108 45.96 5.87 26.93
N TYR A 109 46.59 5.23 25.93
CA TYR A 109 45.89 4.85 24.70
C TYR A 109 44.92 3.68 24.95
N SER A 110 43.63 3.99 25.09
CA SER A 110 42.55 3.00 25.02
C SER A 110 42.26 2.69 23.55
N ARG A 111 42.58 1.47 23.12
CA ARG A 111 42.23 0.98 21.78
C ARG A 111 40.71 0.90 21.66
N GLU A 112 40.13 1.45 20.58
CA GLU A 112 38.74 1.20 20.25
C GLU A 112 38.51 -0.32 20.16
N PRO A 113 37.44 -0.86 20.79
CA PRO A 113 37.17 -2.29 20.72
C PRO A 113 37.08 -2.72 19.26
N SER A 114 37.74 -3.83 18.93
CA SER A 114 37.65 -4.39 17.57
C SER A 114 36.19 -4.68 17.24
N ILE A 115 35.69 -4.10 16.15
CA ILE A 115 34.35 -4.38 15.64
C ILE A 115 34.31 -5.85 15.24
N ASP A 116 33.49 -6.64 15.93
CA ASP A 116 33.24 -8.03 15.58
C ASP A 116 32.29 -8.06 14.38
N LEU A 117 32.84 -8.31 13.19
CA LEU A 117 32.10 -8.40 11.94
C LEU A 117 31.20 -9.66 11.87
N SER A 118 31.23 -10.53 12.88
CA SER A 118 30.35 -11.70 13.00
C SER A 118 29.12 -11.45 13.89
N TYR A 119 29.00 -10.28 14.51
CA TYR A 119 27.82 -9.88 15.27
C TYR A 119 26.66 -9.57 14.32
N VAL A 120 25.72 -10.50 14.20
CA VAL A 120 24.39 -10.26 13.62
C VAL A 120 23.54 -9.67 14.74
N ASP A 121 23.13 -8.42 14.58
CA ASP A 121 22.13 -7.80 15.44
C ASP A 121 20.79 -8.51 15.18
N GLU A 122 20.42 -9.46 16.03
CA GLU A 122 19.11 -10.16 15.98
C GLU A 122 17.96 -9.26 16.45
N THR A 123 18.19 -7.96 16.65
CA THR A 123 17.13 -6.99 16.86
C THR A 123 16.48 -6.63 15.52
N ASP A 124 15.97 -7.65 14.82
CA ASP A 124 14.76 -7.47 14.05
C ASP A 124 13.70 -7.08 15.08
N GLU A 125 13.56 -5.77 15.29
CA GLU A 125 12.33 -5.21 15.78
C GLU A 125 11.25 -5.71 14.82
N ASP A 126 10.65 -6.84 15.18
CA ASP A 126 9.28 -7.19 14.89
C ASP A 126 8.48 -5.99 15.38
N THR A 127 8.44 -4.98 14.52
CA THR A 127 7.63 -3.80 14.70
C THR A 127 6.26 -4.41 14.61
N ASN A 128 5.70 -4.72 15.78
CA ASN A 128 4.34 -5.15 15.94
C ASN A 128 3.50 -3.92 15.58
N ILE A 129 3.41 -3.66 14.27
CA ILE A 129 2.49 -2.71 13.68
C ILE A 129 1.14 -3.37 13.93
N GLN A 130 0.58 -3.10 15.11
CA GLN A 130 -0.81 -3.33 15.43
C GLN A 130 -1.61 -2.38 14.55
N LEU A 131 -1.76 -2.76 13.28
CA LEU A 131 -2.68 -2.11 12.37
C LEU A 131 -4.05 -2.17 13.06
N PRO A 132 -4.78 -1.05 13.17
CA PRO A 132 -6.14 -1.07 13.70
C PRO A 132 -6.96 -2.15 12.97
N LEU A 133 -7.81 -2.88 13.70
CA LEU A 133 -8.53 -4.05 13.18
C LEU A 133 -9.35 -3.74 11.91
N GLU A 134 -9.74 -2.48 11.73
CA GLU A 134 -10.44 -1.95 10.55
C GLU A 134 -9.64 -2.10 9.25
N TYR A 135 -8.30 -2.04 9.31
CA TYR A 135 -7.43 -2.18 8.14
C TYR A 135 -7.04 -3.64 7.84
N THR A 136 -7.33 -4.56 8.77
CA THR A 136 -7.12 -6.02 8.59
C THR A 136 -8.43 -6.77 8.30
N MET A 137 -9.59 -6.12 8.40
CA MET A 137 -10.88 -6.72 8.09
C MET A 137 -11.10 -6.86 6.57
N SER A 138 -11.71 -7.98 6.16
CA SER A 138 -12.17 -8.16 4.79
C SER A 138 -13.26 -7.14 4.44
N LEU A 139 -13.16 -6.53 3.26
CA LEU A 139 -14.16 -5.57 2.76
C LEU A 139 -15.57 -6.19 2.71
N PHE A 140 -15.67 -7.51 2.51
CA PHE A 140 -16.93 -8.23 2.58
C PHE A 140 -17.50 -8.34 4.00
N ASP A 141 -16.65 -8.50 5.02
CA ASP A 141 -17.10 -8.57 6.41
C ASP A 141 -17.53 -7.17 6.90
N TRP A 142 -16.80 -6.11 6.55
CA TRP A 142 -17.23 -4.74 6.83
C TRP A 142 -18.57 -4.39 6.17
N ILE A 143 -18.77 -4.75 4.89
CA ILE A 143 -20.06 -4.53 4.19
C ILE A 143 -21.19 -5.28 4.88
N ARG A 144 -20.94 -6.51 5.34
CA ARG A 144 -21.94 -7.33 6.04
C ARG A 144 -22.35 -6.66 7.36
N GLU A 145 -21.38 -6.18 8.14
CA GLU A 145 -21.62 -5.49 9.41
C GLU A 145 -22.45 -4.21 9.20
N MET A 146 -22.09 -3.39 8.22
CA MET A 146 -22.82 -2.17 7.88
C MET A 146 -24.28 -2.45 7.46
N ILE A 147 -24.52 -3.50 6.69
CA ILE A 147 -25.88 -3.89 6.30
C ILE A 147 -26.68 -4.38 7.52
N TYR A 148 -26.06 -5.11 8.43
CA TYR A 148 -26.70 -5.52 9.69
C TYR A 148 -27.02 -4.32 10.58
N GLU A 149 -26.11 -3.35 10.70
CA GLU A 149 -26.29 -2.16 11.53
C GLU A 149 -27.42 -1.26 10.99
N ILE A 150 -27.51 -1.12 9.66
CA ILE A 150 -28.62 -0.43 8.97
C ILE A 150 -29.94 -1.21 9.12
N GLY A 151 -29.88 -2.54 9.05
CA GLY A 151 -31.04 -3.43 9.25
C GLY A 151 -31.58 -3.40 10.69
N LEU A 152 -30.69 -3.24 11.67
CA LEU A 152 -31.02 -3.10 13.09
C LEU A 152 -31.69 -1.74 13.39
N GLN A 153 -31.27 -0.66 12.72
CA GLN A 153 -31.94 0.65 12.84
C GLN A 153 -33.32 0.70 12.18
N THR A 154 -33.59 -0.15 11.19
CA THR A 154 -34.86 -0.17 10.44
C THR A 154 -35.87 -1.21 10.93
N GLY A 155 -35.58 -1.90 12.04
CA GLY A 155 -36.58 -2.69 12.77
C GLY A 155 -37.19 -3.85 11.98
N ALA A 156 -36.43 -4.48 11.07
CA ALA A 156 -36.96 -5.48 10.16
C ALA A 156 -36.21 -6.82 10.17
N VAL A 157 -35.68 -7.29 11.32
CA VAL A 157 -35.38 -8.72 11.50
C VAL A 157 -35.54 -9.11 12.98
N GLN A 158 -36.70 -9.66 13.36
CA GLN A 158 -36.76 -10.58 14.49
C GLN A 158 -36.29 -11.94 13.97
N GLY A 159 -35.16 -12.42 14.48
CA GLY A 159 -34.73 -13.80 14.27
C GLY A 159 -35.62 -14.79 15.05
N PRO A 160 -35.57 -16.09 14.72
CA PRO A 160 -35.94 -17.14 15.67
C PRO A 160 -34.95 -17.23 16.83
#